data_AF-A0A3B9BMY8-F1
#
_entry.id   AF-A0A3B9BMY8-F1
#
_cell.length_a   1.000
_cell.length_b   1.000
_cell.length_c   1.000
_cell.angle_alpha   90.00
_cell.angle_beta   90.00
_cell.angle_gamma   90.00
#
_symmetry.space_group_name_H-M   'P 1'
#
loop_
_entity.id
_entity.type
_entity.pdbx_description
1 polymer ?
#
loop_
_entity_poly.entity_id
_entity_poly.type
_entity_poly.pdbx_seq_one_letter_code
_entity_poly.pdbx_strand_id
1 'polypeptide(L)'
;AIDALLDTENSKHRDILHFDAAGKTIKLHLPDRSDHIQRSIALTNNFYECGMLHDMRERAKLLQGTASTIPVAIDVGANIGNHTIFLATQTDMPVIALEPAAGS
;
A
#
# COMPACT_ATOMS: atom_id res chain seq x y z
N ALA A 1 9.95 23.71 2.49
CA ALA A 1 9.45 23.59 1.09
C ALA A 1 8.64 22.31 0.88
N ILE A 2 9.03 21.17 1.49
CA ILE A 2 8.16 19.96 1.59
C ILE A 2 7.08 20.16 2.67
N ASP A 3 7.44 20.73 3.81
CA ASP A 3 6.50 20.94 4.92
C ASP A 3 5.33 21.85 4.53
N ALA A 4 5.59 22.84 3.67
CA ALA A 4 4.56 23.75 3.15
C ALA A 4 3.56 23.06 2.20
N LEU A 5 3.95 21.98 1.51
CA LEU A 5 3.03 21.15 0.70
C LEU A 5 2.17 20.24 1.58
N LEU A 6 2.62 19.95 2.80
CA LEU A 6 1.92 19.11 3.77
C LEU A 6 0.99 19.90 4.71
N ASP A 7 1.07 21.24 4.70
CA ASP A 7 0.43 22.11 5.70
C ASP A 7 -0.88 22.81 5.29
N THR A 8 -1.40 22.63 4.07
CA THR A 8 -2.66 23.29 3.68
C THR A 8 -3.91 22.43 3.96
N GLU A 9 -4.55 22.72 5.10
CA GLU A 9 -5.98 22.61 5.49
C GLU A 9 -6.80 21.31 5.25
N ASN A 10 -6.91 20.45 6.29
CA ASN A 10 -8.17 19.96 6.90
C ASN A 10 -7.84 18.91 7.99
N SER A 11 -8.07 19.20 9.28
CA SER A 11 -7.45 18.45 10.41
C SER A 11 -7.94 17.01 10.64
N LYS A 12 -8.81 16.46 9.78
CA LYS A 12 -9.25 15.04 9.81
C LYS A 12 -8.87 14.25 8.54
N HIS A 13 -8.26 14.89 7.54
CA HIS A 13 -7.91 14.27 6.25
C HIS A 13 -6.42 14.35 5.89
N ARG A 14 -5.59 15.00 6.71
CA ARG A 14 -4.14 15.18 6.45
C ARG A 14 -3.38 13.87 6.30
N ASP A 15 -3.81 12.81 6.99
CA ASP A 15 -3.10 11.54 7.01
C ASP A 15 -3.52 10.60 5.89
N ILE A 16 -4.48 10.96 5.03
CA ILE A 16 -4.86 10.10 3.90
C ILE A 16 -4.19 10.64 2.64
N LEU A 17 -3.23 9.89 2.11
CA LEU A 17 -2.64 10.16 0.80
C LEU A 17 -3.45 9.47 -0.29
N HIS A 18 -3.72 10.18 -1.38
CA HIS A 18 -4.28 9.63 -2.60
C HIS A 18 -3.27 9.71 -3.75
N PHE A 19 -3.14 8.63 -4.52
CA PHE A 19 -2.37 8.63 -5.76
C PHE A 19 -2.93 7.57 -6.72
N ASP A 20 -2.65 7.71 -8.02
CA ASP A 20 -3.10 6.73 -9.03
C ASP A 20 -1.98 5.73 -9.35
N ALA A 21 -2.32 4.44 -9.36
CA ALA A 21 -1.43 3.36 -9.74
C ALA A 21 -2.15 2.36 -10.66
N ALA A 22 -1.61 2.17 -11.87
CA ALA A 22 -2.16 1.31 -12.92
C ALA A 22 -3.67 1.53 -13.19
N GLY A 23 -4.11 2.79 -13.18
CA GLY A 23 -5.51 3.15 -13.43
C GLY A 23 -6.46 2.94 -12.25
N LYS A 24 -5.95 2.63 -11.06
CA LYS A 24 -6.71 2.55 -9.81
C LYS A 24 -6.26 3.66 -8.86
N THR A 25 -7.22 4.35 -8.26
CA THR A 25 -6.94 5.33 -7.21
C THR A 25 -6.68 4.62 -5.89
N ILE A 26 -5.48 4.83 -5.35
CA ILE A 26 -4.99 4.26 -4.11
C ILE A 26 -5.22 5.26 -2.98
N LYS A 27 -5.59 4.75 -1.81
CA LYS A 27 -5.73 5.53 -0.58
C LYS A 27 -4.98 4.84 0.55
N LEU A 28 -4.04 5.54 1.16
CA LEU A 28 -3.27 5.04 2.30
C LEU A 28 -3.36 6.01 3.46
N HIS A 29 -3.51 5.47 4.68
CA HIS A 29 -3.46 6.24 5.91
C HIS A 29 -2.01 6.26 6.43
N LEU A 30 -1.40 7.44 6.41
CA LEU A 30 -0.01 7.75 6.70
C LEU A 30 0.10 8.83 7.82
N PRO A 31 -0.19 8.48 9.08
CA PRO A 31 -0.20 9.42 10.21
C PRO A 31 1.19 9.79 10.76
N ASP A 32 2.21 8.98 10.55
CA ASP A 32 3.56 9.20 11.07
C ASP A 32 4.49 9.77 10.00
N ARG A 33 4.83 11.06 10.11
CA ARG A 33 5.71 11.77 9.17
C ARG A 33 7.19 11.50 9.39
N SER A 34 7.55 10.94 10.54
CA SER A 34 8.92 10.55 10.85
C SER A 34 9.27 9.18 10.32
N ASP A 35 8.26 8.33 10.06
CA ASP A 35 8.44 7.03 9.45
C ASP A 35 8.96 7.15 8.00
N HIS A 36 10.04 6.40 7.73
CA HIS A 36 10.71 6.42 6.42
C HIS A 36 9.81 5.92 5.29
N ILE A 37 8.98 4.90 5.54
CA ILE A 37 8.11 4.29 4.52
C ILE A 37 7.01 5.29 4.16
N GLN A 38 6.30 5.81 5.16
CA GLN A 38 5.22 6.79 4.96
C GLN A 38 5.74 8.05 4.27
N ARG A 39 6.91 8.55 4.68
CA ARG A 39 7.56 9.70 4.02
C ARG A 39 7.92 9.41 2.57
N SER A 40 8.47 8.23 2.28
CA SER A 40 8.82 7.83 0.91
C SER A 40 7.58 7.80 0.01
N ILE A 41 6.48 7.21 0.49
CA ILE A 41 5.20 7.13 -0.24
C ILE A 41 4.64 8.54 -0.48
N ALA A 42 4.62 9.41 0.55
CA ALA A 42 4.13 10.77 0.44
C ALA A 42 4.94 11.65 -0.53
N LEU A 43 6.26 11.44 -0.62
CA LEU A 43 7.11 12.20 -1.53
C LEU A 43 7.04 11.71 -2.98
N THR A 44 6.85 10.41 -3.17
CA THR A 44 6.88 9.79 -4.51
C THR A 44 5.50 9.65 -5.13
N ASN A 45 4.42 9.80 -4.34
CA ASN A 45 3.06 9.45 -4.72
C ASN A 45 2.98 8.05 -5.34
N ASN A 46 3.71 7.10 -4.74
CA ASN A 46 3.80 5.74 -5.23
C ASN A 46 4.03 4.77 -4.05
N PHE A 47 3.82 3.48 -4.29
CA PHE A 47 4.08 2.45 -3.30
C PHE A 47 5.57 2.39 -2.92
N TYR A 48 5.85 2.05 -1.67
CA TYR A 48 7.20 1.72 -1.23
C TYR A 48 7.62 0.34 -1.80
N GLU A 49 8.90 0.17 -2.15
CA GLU A 49 9.44 -1.08 -2.73
C GLU A 49 8.82 -1.53 -4.06
N CYS A 50 8.49 -0.58 -4.96
CA CYS A 50 7.88 -0.85 -6.27
C CYS A 50 8.51 -2.02 -7.06
N GLY A 51 9.85 -2.18 -7.03
CA GLY A 51 10.52 -3.27 -7.72
C GLY A 51 10.11 -4.66 -7.21
N MET A 52 10.08 -4.83 -5.89
CA MET A 52 9.64 -6.08 -5.25
C MET A 52 8.14 -6.30 -5.49
N LEU A 53 7.34 -5.24 -5.36
CA LEU A 53 5.90 -5.30 -5.57
C LEU A 53 5.54 -5.73 -7.00
N HIS A 54 6.24 -5.22 -8.01
CA HIS A 54 6.04 -5.66 -9.39
C HIS A 54 6.40 -7.13 -9.58
N ASP A 55 7.48 -7.64 -8.98
CA ASP A 55 7.81 -9.08 -9.02
C ASP A 55 6.70 -9.93 -8.37
N MET A 56 6.19 -9.51 -7.21
CA MET A 56 5.05 -10.17 -6.54
C MET A 56 3.81 -10.20 -7.44
N ARG A 57 3.50 -9.10 -8.15
CA ARG A 57 2.38 -9.03 -9.09
C ARG A 57 2.49 -10.04 -10.21
N GLU A 58 3.67 -10.18 -10.82
CA GLU A 58 3.87 -11.12 -11.92
C GLU A 58 3.75 -12.57 -11.45
N ARG A 59 4.28 -12.90 -10.25
CA ARG A 59 4.07 -14.23 -9.64
C ARG A 59 2.60 -14.50 -9.33
N ALA A 60 1.88 -13.51 -8.81
CA ALA A 60 0.45 -13.61 -8.54
C ALA A 60 -0.37 -13.87 -9.81
N LYS A 61 -0.05 -13.21 -10.94
CA LYS A 61 -0.70 -13.49 -12.23
C LYS A 61 -0.44 -14.91 -12.72
N LEU A 62 0.79 -15.40 -12.61
CA LEU A 62 1.13 -16.78 -12.99
C LEU A 62 0.34 -17.80 -12.16
N LEU A 63 0.20 -17.55 -10.85
CA LEU A 63 -0.61 -18.39 -9.97
C LEU A 63 -2.09 -18.40 -10.38
N GLN A 64 -2.68 -17.22 -10.60
CA GLN A 64 -4.07 -17.09 -11.05
C GLN A 64 -4.33 -17.76 -12.40
N GLY A 65 -3.35 -17.73 -13.32
CA GLY A 65 -3.47 -18.38 -14.63
C GLY A 65 -3.44 -19.91 -14.59
N THR A 66 -3.01 -20.51 -13.47
CA THR A 66 -2.88 -21.97 -13.32
C THR A 66 -3.77 -22.57 -12.24
N ALA A 67 -4.37 -21.75 -11.38
CA ALA A 67 -5.19 -22.21 -10.27
C ALA A 67 -6.61 -22.56 -10.71
N SER A 68 -7.13 -23.68 -10.22
CA SER A 68 -8.54 -24.08 -10.39
C SER A 68 -9.50 -23.28 -9.50
N THR A 69 -8.98 -22.50 -8.56
CA THR A 69 -9.71 -21.63 -7.64
C THR A 69 -9.04 -20.27 -7.53
N ILE A 70 -9.77 -19.25 -7.07
CA ILE A 70 -9.19 -17.91 -6.86
C ILE A 70 -8.19 -18.00 -5.69
N PRO A 71 -6.90 -17.71 -5.90
CA PRO A 71 -5.91 -17.72 -4.83
C PRO A 71 -6.12 -16.52 -3.88
N VAL A 72 -5.79 -16.72 -2.61
CA VAL A 72 -5.85 -15.68 -1.56
C VAL A 72 -4.44 -15.33 -1.13
N ALA A 73 -4.12 -14.04 -1.03
CA ALA A 73 -2.86 -13.58 -0.45
C ALA A 73 -3.01 -13.40 1.06
N ILE A 74 -1.99 -13.81 1.82
CA ILE A 74 -1.90 -13.58 3.26
C ILE A 74 -0.71 -12.66 3.50
N ASP A 75 -0.97 -11.43 3.96
CA ASP A 75 0.04 -10.42 4.27
C ASP A 75 0.25 -10.36 5.79
N VAL A 76 1.42 -10.78 6.27
CA VAL A 76 1.75 -10.87 7.69
C VAL A 76 2.83 -9.84 8.02
N GLY A 77 2.58 -9.00 9.01
CA GLY A 77 3.36 -7.78 9.21
C GLY A 77 2.91 -6.70 8.22
N ALA A 78 1.60 -6.56 8.04
CA ALA A 78 1.00 -5.66 7.06
C ALA A 78 1.41 -4.18 7.28
N ASN A 79 1.83 -3.83 8.50
CA ASN A 79 2.33 -2.51 8.90
C ASN A 79 1.31 -1.41 8.53
N ILE A 80 1.66 -0.53 7.57
CA ILE A 80 0.79 0.55 7.07
C ILE A 80 -0.09 0.12 5.88
N GLY A 81 -0.07 -1.16 5.51
CA GLY A 81 -0.84 -1.72 4.41
C GLY A 81 -0.26 -1.49 3.01
N ASN A 82 1.03 -1.11 2.88
CA ASN A 82 1.68 -0.88 1.58
C ASN A 82 1.58 -2.11 0.66
N HIS A 83 2.00 -3.28 1.14
CA HIS A 83 1.95 -4.52 0.36
C HIS A 83 0.51 -5.03 0.23
N THR A 84 -0.29 -4.99 1.30
CA THR A 84 -1.72 -5.35 1.31
C THR A 84 -2.50 -4.65 0.20
N ILE A 85 -2.44 -3.31 0.16
CA ILE A 85 -3.20 -2.52 -0.81
C ILE A 85 -2.63 -2.71 -2.22
N PHE A 86 -1.32 -2.85 -2.37
CA PHE A 86 -0.73 -3.18 -3.66
C PHE A 86 -1.27 -4.51 -4.18
N LEU A 87 -1.23 -5.58 -3.39
CA LEU A 87 -1.73 -6.89 -3.82
C LEU A 87 -3.22 -6.81 -4.16
N ALA A 88 -4.04 -6.28 -3.25
CA ALA A 88 -5.49 -6.20 -3.46
C ALA A 88 -5.85 -5.41 -4.73
N THR A 89 -5.18 -4.28 -4.96
CA THR A 89 -5.52 -3.41 -6.09
C THR A 89 -4.80 -3.79 -7.37
N GLN A 90 -3.60 -4.35 -7.35
CA GLN A 90 -2.80 -4.57 -8.56
C GLN A 90 -2.86 -6.01 -9.08
N THR A 91 -3.40 -6.95 -8.29
CA THR A 91 -3.59 -8.35 -8.71
C THR A 91 -5.06 -8.80 -8.70
N ASP A 92 -5.97 -7.98 -8.15
CA ASP A 92 -7.38 -8.30 -7.93
C ASP A 92 -7.61 -9.56 -7.06
N MET A 93 -6.58 -9.98 -6.31
CA MET A 93 -6.68 -11.09 -5.37
C MET A 93 -7.32 -10.63 -4.06
N PRO A 94 -8.13 -11.49 -3.40
CA PRO A 94 -8.46 -11.30 -2.00
C PRO A 94 -7.19 -11.31 -1.14
N VAL A 95 -7.09 -10.37 -0.20
CA VAL A 95 -5.95 -10.26 0.73
C VAL A 95 -6.44 -10.32 2.17
N ILE A 96 -5.84 -11.21 2.96
CA ILE A 96 -6.00 -11.27 4.40
C ILE A 96 -4.76 -10.62 5.01
N ALA A 97 -4.92 -9.45 5.62
CA ALA A 97 -3.84 -8.71 6.25
C ALA A 97 -3.83 -8.91 7.76
N LEU A 98 -2.66 -9.20 8.31
CA LEU A 98 -2.42 -9.46 9.72
C LEU A 98 -1.27 -8.57 10.19
N GLU A 99 -1.56 -7.61 11.07
CA GLU A 99 -0.56 -6.82 11.77
C GLU A 99 -0.64 -7.16 13.26
N PRO A 100 0.45 -7.63 13.89
CA PRO A 100 0.46 -7.77 15.34
C PRO A 100 0.18 -6.40 15.96
N ALA A 101 -0.69 -6.35 16.98
CA ALA A 101 -0.98 -5.11 17.67
C ALA A 101 0.34 -4.45 18.12
N ALA A 102 0.52 -3.17 17.79
CA ALA A 102 1.60 -2.38 18.36
C ALA A 102 1.52 -2.55 19.88
N GLY A 103 2.59 -3.09 20.48
CA GLY A 103 2.65 -3.29 21.92
C GLY A 103 2.24 -1.99 22.62
N SER A 104 1.21 -2.08 23.46
CA SER A 104 0.76 -1.01 24.35
C SER A 104 1.87 -0.51 25.25
#